data_AF-A0A7C7EFX3-F1
#
_entry.id   AF-A0A7C7EFX3-F1
#
_cell.length_a   1.000
_cell.length_b   1.000
_cell.length_c   1.000
_cell.angle_alpha   90.00
_cell.angle_beta   90.00
_cell.angle_gamma   90.00
#
_symmetry.space_group_name_H-M   'P 1'
#
loop_
_entity.id
_entity.type
_entity.pdbx_description
1 polymer ?
#
loop_
_entity_poly.entity_id
_entity_poly.type
_entity_poly.pdbx_seq_one_letter_code
_entity_poly.pdbx_strand_id
1 'polypeptide(L)'
;MYYFTFCKDEIHKISFDGQKIILHNHTEEEAENEYVLSKLINAEPEAECFKIYKALKEKNMEKIPPFLRDLMKNKKKGEESV
;
A
#
# COMPACT_ATOMS: atom_id res chain seq x y z
N MET A 1 5.24 7.74 9.80
CA MET A 1 6.43 7.47 8.95
C MET A 1 5.93 7.16 7.54
N TYR A 2 6.68 7.58 6.52
CA TYR A 2 6.24 7.57 5.12
C TYR A 2 7.11 6.65 4.27
N TYR A 3 6.49 6.03 3.27
CA TYR A 3 7.15 5.31 2.19
C TYR A 3 6.90 6.07 0.90
N PHE A 4 7.94 6.26 0.09
CA PHE A 4 7.85 6.95 -1.19
C PHE A 4 8.14 5.95 -2.30
N THR A 5 7.33 5.98 -3.35
CA THR A 5 7.49 5.15 -4.54
C THR A 5 7.39 6.00 -5.79
N PHE A 6 7.97 5.55 -6.88
CA PHE A 6 7.84 6.21 -8.18
C PHE A 6 6.71 5.57 -8.98
N CYS A 7 5.83 6.41 -9.53
CA CYS A 7 4.73 6.00 -10.41
C CYS A 7 4.66 7.01 -11.56
N LYS A 8 4.88 6.55 -12.81
CA LYS A 8 4.77 7.37 -14.04
C LYS A 8 5.39 8.77 -13.90
N ASP A 9 6.66 8.79 -13.49
CA ASP A 9 7.49 9.99 -13.31
C ASP A 9 7.14 10.90 -12.10
N GLU A 10 6.17 10.50 -11.27
CA GLU A 10 5.83 11.20 -10.03
C GLU A 10 6.22 10.40 -8.78
N ILE A 11 6.57 11.13 -7.71
CA ILE A 11 6.81 10.55 -6.40
C ILE A 11 5.46 10.42 -5.68
N HIS A 12 5.04 9.19 -5.45
CA HIS A 12 3.84 8.86 -4.69
C HIS A 12 4.21 8.57 -3.24
N LYS A 13 3.41 9.14 -2.33
CA LYS A 13 3.56 9.02 -0.89
C LYS A 13 2.54 8.03 -0.34
N ILE A 14 3.04 7.08 0.42
CA ILE A 14 2.26 6.06 1.11
C ILE A 14 2.51 6.19 2.61
N SER A 15 1.46 6.14 3.40
CA SER A 15 1.58 5.95 4.85
C SER A 15 0.77 4.74 5.29
N PHE A 16 1.00 4.34 6.53
CA PHE A 16 0.24 3.30 7.19
C PHE A 16 -0.30 3.84 8.51
N ASP A 17 -1.58 3.62 8.74
CA ASP A 17 -2.26 3.95 10.00
C ASP A 17 -2.77 2.69 10.70
N GLY A 18 -1.83 1.87 11.18
CA GLY A 18 -2.08 0.71 12.05
C GLY A 18 -2.75 -0.50 11.40
N GLN A 19 -3.82 -0.28 10.62
CA GLN A 19 -4.57 -1.31 9.92
C GLN A 19 -4.78 -0.99 8.44
N LYS A 20 -4.59 0.26 8.02
CA LYS A 20 -4.86 0.72 6.66
C LYS A 20 -3.62 1.37 6.06
N ILE A 21 -3.37 1.11 4.77
CA ILE A 21 -2.51 2.01 4.01
C ILE A 21 -3.30 3.20 3.52
N ILE A 22 -2.60 4.32 3.40
CA ILE A 22 -3.12 5.56 2.86
C ILE A 22 -2.23 5.90 1.68
N LEU A 23 -2.81 5.89 0.49
CA LEU A 23 -2.18 6.40 -0.72
C LEU A 23 -2.47 7.90 -0.78
N HIS A 24 -1.49 8.76 -0.51
CA HIS A 24 -1.73 10.21 -0.41
C HIS A 24 -1.97 10.87 -1.77
N ASN A 25 -1.55 10.21 -2.84
CA ASN A 25 -1.66 10.69 -4.22
C ASN A 25 -2.89 10.11 -4.94
N HIS A 26 -3.67 9.27 -4.27
CA HIS A 26 -4.84 8.64 -4.85
C HIS A 26 -6.02 8.68 -3.89
N THR A 27 -7.22 8.70 -4.45
CA THR A 27 -8.44 8.45 -3.67
C THR A 27 -8.58 6.95 -3.37
N GLU A 28 -9.38 6.62 -2.35
CA GLU A 28 -9.72 5.22 -2.08
C GLU A 28 -10.50 4.59 -3.24
N GLU A 29 -11.32 5.39 -3.94
CA GLU A 29 -12.06 4.96 -5.13
C GLU A 29 -11.14 4.57 -6.27
N GLU A 30 -10.10 5.38 -6.56
CA GLU A 30 -9.09 5.04 -7.58
C GLU A 30 -8.38 3.72 -7.25
N ALA A 31 -7.99 3.53 -5.99
CA ALA A 31 -7.32 2.32 -5.54
C ALA A 31 -8.22 1.07 -5.63
N GLU A 32 -9.51 1.20 -5.27
CA GLU A 32 -10.47 0.11 -5.37
C GLU A 32 -10.81 -0.22 -6.83
N ASN A 33 -10.97 0.81 -7.68
CA ASN A 33 -11.20 0.62 -9.11
C ASN A 33 -10.04 -0.14 -9.77
N GLU A 34 -8.80 0.27 -9.49
CA GLU A 34 -7.60 -0.44 -9.98
C GLU A 34 -7.51 -1.87 -9.45
N TYR A 35 -7.84 -2.09 -8.17
CA TYR A 35 -7.91 -3.43 -7.61
C TYR A 35 -8.92 -4.31 -8.36
N VAL A 36 -10.15 -3.82 -8.55
CA VAL A 36 -11.22 -4.55 -9.26
C VAL A 36 -10.84 -4.81 -10.72
N LEU A 37 -10.33 -3.80 -11.42
CA LEU A 37 -9.87 -3.93 -12.81
C LEU A 37 -8.77 -4.98 -12.93
N SER A 38 -7.76 -4.93 -12.04
CA SER A 38 -6.64 -5.88 -12.04
C SER A 38 -7.10 -7.33 -11.85
N LYS A 39 -8.15 -7.54 -11.03
CA LYS A 39 -8.78 -8.86 -10.83
C LYS A 39 -9.55 -9.31 -12.07
N LEU A 40 -10.32 -8.42 -12.69
CA LEU A 40 -11.15 -8.73 -13.86
C LEU A 40 -10.31 -9.15 -15.06
N ILE A 41 -9.19 -8.46 -15.30
CA ILE A 41 -8.31 -8.72 -16.45
C ILE A 41 -7.17 -9.71 -16.10
N ASN A 42 -7.12 -10.18 -14.85
CA ASN A 42 -6.05 -11.03 -14.33
C ASN A 42 -4.63 -10.47 -14.60
N ALA A 43 -4.45 -9.17 -14.38
CA ALA A 43 -3.17 -8.47 -14.54
C ALA A 43 -2.75 -7.78 -13.24
N GLU A 44 -1.49 -7.34 -13.19
CA GLU A 44 -1.00 -6.48 -12.12
C GLU A 44 -1.21 -5.01 -12.47
N PRO A 45 -1.55 -4.14 -11.50
CA PRO A 45 -1.57 -2.70 -11.71
C PRO A 45 -0.20 -2.20 -12.19
N GLU A 46 -0.19 -1.21 -13.08
CA GLU A 46 1.06 -0.62 -13.56
C GLU A 46 1.78 0.15 -12.44
N ALA A 47 1.02 0.94 -11.68
CA ALA A 47 1.55 1.79 -10.63
C ALA A 47 1.90 1.00 -9.37
N GLU A 48 3.10 1.22 -8.83
CA GLU A 48 3.62 0.49 -7.68
C GLU A 48 2.76 0.68 -6.42
N CYS A 49 2.20 1.88 -6.24
CA CYS A 49 1.27 2.17 -5.14
C CYS A 49 0.02 1.28 -5.17
N PHE A 50 -0.50 0.97 -6.35
CA PHE A 50 -1.65 0.07 -6.50
C PHE A 50 -1.27 -1.39 -6.34
N LYS A 51 -0.06 -1.81 -6.75
CA LYS A 51 0.44 -3.16 -6.44
C LYS A 51 0.53 -3.40 -4.93
N ILE A 52 1.01 -2.41 -4.19
CA ILE A 52 1.07 -2.47 -2.71
C ILE A 52 -0.34 -2.56 -2.13
N TYR A 53 -1.29 -1.74 -2.63
CA TYR A 53 -2.69 -1.79 -2.22
C TYR A 53 -3.34 -3.15 -2.47
N LYS A 54 -3.17 -3.69 -3.68
CA LYS A 54 -3.64 -5.03 -4.05
C LYS A 54 -3.04 -6.11 -3.15
N ALA A 55 -1.73 -6.08 -2.92
CA ALA A 55 -1.05 -7.03 -2.04
C ALA A 55 -1.64 -7.03 -0.62
N LEU A 56 -2.01 -5.86 -0.09
CA LEU A 56 -2.67 -5.73 1.20
C LEU A 56 -4.09 -6.27 1.21
N LYS A 57 -4.92 -5.93 0.21
CA LYS A 57 -6.26 -6.48 0.03
C LYS A 57 -6.25 -8.01 -0.02
N GLU A 58 -5.26 -8.56 -0.70
CA GLU A 58 -5.06 -10.02 -0.85
C GLU A 58 -4.34 -10.66 0.34
N LYS A 59 -3.93 -9.89 1.34
CA LYS A 59 -3.10 -10.35 2.48
C LYS A 59 -1.79 -11.03 2.03
N ASN A 60 -1.28 -10.69 0.86
CA ASN A 60 -0.04 -11.19 0.31
C ASN A 60 1.14 -10.35 0.81
N MET A 61 1.61 -10.66 2.02
CA MET A 61 2.69 -9.91 2.66
C MET A 61 4.03 -10.03 1.93
N GLU A 62 4.26 -11.07 1.12
CA GLU A 62 5.52 -11.24 0.39
C GLU A 62 5.72 -10.17 -0.68
N LYS A 63 4.62 -9.68 -1.27
CA LYS A 63 4.60 -8.61 -2.27
C LYS A 63 4.67 -7.20 -1.67
N ILE A 64 4.61 -7.07 -0.36
CA ILE A 64 4.74 -5.77 0.31
C ILE A 64 6.24 -5.48 0.54
N PRO A 65 6.74 -4.28 0.16
CA PRO A 65 8.13 -3.90 0.39
C PRO A 65 8.56 -4.14 1.86
N PRO A 66 9.75 -4.71 2.11
CA PRO A 66 10.21 -5.04 3.46
C PRO A 66 10.10 -3.87 4.45
N PHE A 67 10.47 -2.66 4.01
CA PHE A 67 10.36 -1.46 4.82
C PHE A 67 8.91 -1.16 5.25
N LEU A 68 7.94 -1.30 4.34
CA LEU A 68 6.52 -1.14 4.64
C LEU A 68 6.04 -2.24 5.61
N ARG A 69 6.51 -3.49 5.44
CA ARG A 69 6.19 -4.57 6.39
C ARG A 69 6.72 -4.28 7.80
N ASP A 70 7.94 -3.77 7.90
CA ASP A 70 8.56 -3.46 9.18
C ASP A 70 7.89 -2.24 9.82
N LEU A 71 7.48 -1.24 9.03
CA LEU A 71 6.64 -0.13 9.46
C LEU A 71 5.32 -0.62 10.09
N MET A 72 4.66 -1.59 9.44
CA MET A 72 3.42 -2.20 9.95
C MET A 72 3.65 -2.96 11.26
N LYS A 73 4.82 -3.61 11.44
CA LYS A 73 5.17 -4.34 12.66
C LYS A 73 5.59 -3.41 13.81
N ASN A 74 6.32 -2.34 13.53
CA ASN A 74 6.91 -1.47 14.54
C ASN A 74 5.88 -0.66 15.33
N LYS A 75 4.69 -0.37 14.78
CA LYS A 75 3.62 0.29 15.56
C LYS A 75 3.09 -0.59 16.70
N LYS A 76 3.11 -1.93 16.57
CA LYS A 76 2.72 -2.83 17.67
C LYS A 76 3.62 -2.71 18.90
N LYS A 77 4.88 -2.27 18.74
CA LYS A 77 5.81 -2.05 19.86
C LYS A 77 5.69 -0.68 20.52
N GLY A 78 4.99 0.27 19.89
CA GLY A 78 4.81 1.64 20.39
C GLY A 78 3.48 1.89 21.10
N GLU A 79 2.53 0.95 21.00
CA GLU A 79 1.21 1.03 21.66
C GLU A 79 1.19 0.33 23.04
N GLU A 80 2.30 -0.24 23.51
CA GLU A 80 2.46 -0.81 24.86
C GLU A 80 3.04 0.21 25.88
N SER A 81 2.95 1.51 25.61
CA SER A 81 3.48 2.53 26.53
C SER A 81 2.64 3.81 26.55
N VAL A 82 1.36 3.70 26.94
CA VAL A 82 0.62 4.74 27.68
C VAL A 82 -0.33 4.05 28.66
#